data_AF-A0A2K5MP69-F1
#
_entry.id   AF-A0A2K5MP69-F1
#
_cell.length_a   1.000
_cell.length_b   1.000
_cell.length_c   1.000
_cell.angle_alpha   90.00
_cell.angle_beta   90.00
_cell.angle_gamma   90.00
#
_symmetry.space_group_name_H-M   'P 1'
#
loop_
_entity.id
_entity.type
_entity.pdbx_description
1 polymer ?
#
loop_
_entity_poly.entity_id
_entity_poly.type
_entity_poly.pdbx_seq_one_letter_code
_entity_poly.pdbx_strand_id
1 'polypeptide(L)'
;MKLEFLQRKFWAATRQDLDCFVIDNNGFILISKRSHETGRFLGEVDGAVMTQLLSMGVFSQVTMYDYQAMCKPSSHHHSAAQPLVSPISAFLTATRWLLQELVLFLLESSVWGSWYDRGAEAKSVFHHSHKQKKQDQLQPCDTEYPVFVYQPAIREANGIIECGPCQKVFVVQQIPNSNLLLLVTDPTCDCSIFPPVLQEATEVKYNASVKCDRMRSQKPRRRPDSCHAFHPEENAQDCGGASDTSASLPLLLLPLCVWGLLPHLLR
;
A
#
# COMPACT_ATOMS: atom_id res chain seq x y z
N MET A 1 26.42 -18.01 -20.00
CA MET A 1 26.37 -17.80 -21.47
C MET A 1 26.23 -16.29 -21.71
N LYS A 2 27.04 -15.65 -22.56
CA LYS A 2 26.93 -14.20 -22.79
C LYS A 2 25.79 -13.91 -23.78
N LEU A 3 24.78 -13.13 -23.37
CA LEU A 3 23.61 -12.77 -24.18
C LEU A 3 24.00 -12.19 -25.55
N GLU A 4 25.03 -11.34 -25.55
CA GLU A 4 25.66 -10.75 -26.73
C GLU A 4 26.05 -11.77 -27.82
N PHE A 5 26.56 -12.94 -27.42
CA PHE A 5 26.97 -13.97 -28.37
C PHE A 5 25.77 -14.67 -29.03
N LEU A 6 24.71 -14.91 -28.26
CA LEU A 6 23.47 -15.49 -28.75
C LEU A 6 22.78 -14.53 -29.71
N GLN A 7 22.68 -13.25 -29.35
CA GLN A 7 22.10 -12.21 -30.21
C GLN A 7 22.84 -12.13 -31.55
N ARG A 8 24.18 -12.09 -31.56
CA ARG A 8 24.95 -12.05 -32.81
C ARG A 8 24.68 -13.25 -33.72
N LYS A 9 24.60 -14.47 -33.17
CA LYS A 9 24.29 -15.68 -33.95
C LYS A 9 22.85 -15.68 -34.45
N PHE A 10 21.91 -15.20 -33.63
CA PHE A 10 20.51 -15.09 -33.99
C PHE A 10 20.31 -14.14 -35.18
N TRP A 11 20.88 -12.93 -35.10
CA TRP A 11 20.76 -11.93 -36.17
C TRP A 11 21.45 -12.32 -37.47
N ALA A 12 22.43 -13.23 -37.43
CA ALA A 12 23.03 -13.78 -38.65
C ALA A 12 22.07 -14.68 -39.44
N ALA A 13 21.02 -15.22 -38.80
CA ALA A 13 20.07 -16.16 -39.42
C ALA A 13 18.70 -15.52 -39.74
N THR A 14 18.40 -14.34 -39.22
CA THR A 14 17.10 -13.67 -39.41
C THR A 14 17.11 -12.70 -40.58
N ARG A 15 16.00 -12.60 -41.31
CA ARG A 15 15.76 -11.54 -42.30
C ARG A 15 15.54 -10.19 -41.60
N GLN A 16 15.98 -9.10 -42.25
CA GLN A 16 15.87 -7.75 -41.68
C GLN A 16 14.44 -7.21 -41.64
N ASP A 17 13.54 -7.77 -42.45
CA ASP A 17 12.18 -7.26 -42.68
C ASP A 17 11.13 -7.81 -41.71
N LEU A 18 11.49 -8.78 -40.87
CA LEU A 18 10.60 -9.40 -39.89
C LEU A 18 11.03 -9.05 -38.45
N ASP A 19 10.06 -8.99 -37.55
CA ASP A 19 10.32 -8.87 -36.13
C ASP A 19 10.37 -10.28 -35.52
N CYS A 20 11.53 -10.64 -34.98
CA CYS A 20 11.80 -11.95 -34.40
C CYS A 20 12.09 -11.82 -32.91
N PHE A 21 11.40 -12.62 -32.10
CA PHE A 21 11.51 -12.66 -30.66
C PHE A 21 11.85 -14.06 -30.17
N VAL A 22 12.70 -14.14 -29.15
CA VAL A 22 12.80 -15.35 -28.32
C VAL A 22 12.10 -15.04 -27.01
N ILE A 23 11.03 -15.77 -26.71
CA ILE A 23 10.21 -15.58 -25.52
C ILE A 23 10.31 -16.80 -24.60
N ASP A 24 10.18 -16.58 -23.31
CA ASP A 24 10.14 -17.64 -22.30
C ASP A 24 8.74 -18.27 -22.19
N ASN A 25 8.61 -19.40 -21.48
CA ASN A 25 7.33 -20.06 -21.21
C ASN A 25 6.35 -19.20 -20.40
N ASN A 26 6.80 -18.09 -19.83
CA ASN A 26 5.97 -17.09 -19.15
C ASN A 26 5.62 -15.87 -20.03
N GLY A 27 6.05 -15.85 -21.29
CA GLY A 27 5.77 -14.77 -22.24
C GLY A 27 6.66 -13.53 -22.09
N PHE A 28 7.80 -13.63 -21.40
CA PHE A 28 8.80 -12.56 -21.34
C PHE A 28 9.77 -12.64 -22.51
N ILE A 29 10.12 -11.49 -23.08
CA ILE A 29 11.02 -11.39 -24.23
C ILE A 29 12.48 -11.46 -23.74
N LEU A 30 13.22 -12.47 -24.18
CA LEU A 30 14.65 -12.62 -23.86
C LEU A 30 15.57 -12.06 -24.96
N ILE A 31 15.12 -12.14 -26.23
CA ILE A 31 15.84 -11.59 -27.38
C ILE A 31 14.84 -10.86 -28.25
N SER A 32 15.12 -9.58 -28.54
CA SER A 32 14.43 -8.76 -29.55
C SER A 32 15.46 -7.95 -30.35
N LYS A 33 15.08 -7.54 -31.56
CA LYS A 33 15.83 -6.60 -32.40
C LYS A 33 16.02 -5.25 -31.70
N ARG A 34 15.04 -4.85 -30.90
CA ARG A 34 15.03 -3.59 -30.14
C ARG A 34 15.39 -3.87 -28.68
N SER A 35 16.46 -3.23 -28.20
CA SER A 35 17.00 -3.48 -26.85
C SER A 35 16.02 -3.16 -25.72
N HIS A 36 15.17 -2.15 -25.88
CA HIS A 36 14.20 -1.72 -24.87
C HIS A 36 13.00 -2.68 -24.66
N GLU A 37 12.84 -3.68 -25.54
CA GLU A 37 11.80 -4.70 -25.41
C GLU A 37 12.28 -5.93 -24.64
N THR A 38 13.60 -6.11 -24.52
CA THR A 38 14.18 -7.24 -23.80
C THR A 38 13.86 -7.10 -22.31
N GLY A 39 13.35 -8.18 -21.71
CA GLY A 39 12.90 -8.24 -20.32
C GLY A 39 11.47 -7.77 -20.09
N ARG A 40 10.79 -7.23 -21.11
CA ARG A 40 9.37 -6.86 -21.01
C ARG A 40 8.46 -8.04 -21.33
N PHE A 41 7.24 -7.95 -20.85
CA PHE A 41 6.21 -8.93 -21.17
C PHE A 41 5.70 -8.73 -22.59
N LEU A 42 5.54 -9.81 -23.35
CA LEU A 42 5.09 -9.74 -24.75
C LEU A 42 3.74 -9.03 -24.87
N GLY A 43 2.80 -9.22 -23.94
CA GLY A 43 1.50 -8.56 -23.99
C GLY A 43 1.55 -7.04 -23.79
N GLU A 44 2.62 -6.52 -23.18
CA GLU A 44 2.86 -5.08 -23.03
C GLU A 44 3.44 -4.46 -24.30
N VAL A 45 4.21 -5.24 -25.07
CA VAL A 45 4.86 -4.81 -26.33
C VAL A 45 3.93 -5.03 -27.53
N ASP A 46 3.28 -6.18 -27.60
CA ASP A 46 2.36 -6.59 -28.66
C ASP A 46 1.13 -7.30 -28.07
N GLY A 47 0.16 -6.50 -27.63
CA GLY A 47 -1.10 -6.99 -27.07
C GLY A 47 -1.95 -7.77 -28.07
N ALA A 48 -1.84 -7.48 -29.37
CA ALA A 48 -2.58 -8.16 -30.42
C ALA A 48 -2.13 -9.63 -30.54
N VAL A 49 -0.82 -9.86 -30.61
CA VAL A 49 -0.26 -11.22 -30.68
C VAL A 49 -0.54 -12.00 -29.39
N MET A 50 -0.33 -11.39 -28.22
CA MET A 50 -0.62 -12.07 -26.94
C MET A 50 -2.10 -12.46 -26.82
N THR A 51 -3.03 -11.57 -27.19
CA THR A 51 -4.47 -11.86 -27.17
C THR A 51 -4.81 -13.04 -28.08
N GLN A 52 -4.22 -13.10 -29.27
CA GLN A 52 -4.43 -14.21 -30.19
C GLN A 52 -3.81 -15.52 -29.69
N LEU A 53 -2.64 -15.47 -29.05
CA LEU A 53 -2.02 -16.66 -28.45
C LEU A 53 -2.85 -17.22 -27.29
N LEU A 54 -3.54 -16.35 -26.54
CA LEU A 54 -4.50 -16.76 -25.51
C LEU A 54 -5.75 -17.38 -26.11
N SER A 55 -6.30 -16.78 -27.18
CA SER A 55 -7.50 -17.32 -27.86
C SER A 55 -7.25 -18.69 -28.49
N MET A 56 -6.04 -18.93 -28.97
CA MET A 56 -5.58 -20.21 -29.51
C MET A 56 -5.19 -21.24 -28.43
N GLY A 57 -5.16 -20.85 -27.15
CA GLY A 57 -4.75 -21.72 -26.04
C GLY A 57 -3.25 -22.05 -26.02
N VAL A 58 -2.42 -21.33 -26.77
CA VAL A 58 -0.95 -21.45 -26.73
C VAL A 58 -0.44 -20.99 -25.38
N PHE A 59 -1.00 -19.89 -24.87
CA PHE A 59 -0.82 -19.45 -23.50
C PHE A 59 -2.12 -19.63 -22.71
N SER A 60 -1.97 -19.92 -21.43
CA SER A 60 -3.06 -19.95 -20.46
C SER A 60 -2.87 -18.81 -19.45
N GLN A 61 -3.96 -18.11 -19.13
CA GLN A 61 -3.99 -17.11 -18.08
C GLN A 61 -4.37 -17.77 -16.75
N VAL A 62 -3.51 -17.59 -15.74
CA VAL A 62 -3.71 -18.08 -14.39
C VAL A 62 -3.65 -16.89 -13.43
N THR A 63 -4.71 -16.68 -12.65
CA THR A 63 -4.72 -15.62 -11.63
C THR A 63 -3.94 -16.09 -10.40
N MET A 64 -2.93 -15.31 -10.03
CA MET A 64 -2.14 -15.50 -8.81
C MET A 64 -2.61 -14.53 -7.72
N TYR A 65 -2.57 -14.99 -6.47
CA TYR A 65 -2.94 -14.21 -5.29
C TYR A 65 -1.73 -14.00 -4.39
N ASP A 66 -1.45 -12.75 -4.05
CA ASP A 66 -0.47 -12.37 -3.04
C ASP A 66 -1.19 -11.83 -1.79
N TYR A 67 -1.15 -12.62 -0.72
CA TYR A 67 -1.75 -12.31 0.59
C TYR A 67 -0.83 -11.51 1.51
N GLN A 68 0.34 -11.09 1.02
CA GLN A 68 1.37 -10.37 1.78
C GLN A 68 1.76 -9.05 1.09
N ALA A 69 0.93 -8.56 0.17
CA ALA A 69 1.16 -7.32 -0.55
C ALA A 69 0.95 -6.09 0.35
N MET A 70 1.50 -4.95 -0.10
CA MET A 70 1.42 -3.66 0.59
C MET A 70 0.74 -2.64 -0.33
N CYS A 71 -0.49 -2.24 -0.02
CA CYS A 71 -1.28 -1.32 -0.84
C CYS A 71 -1.32 0.08 -0.22
N LYS A 72 -1.55 1.07 -1.08
CA LYS A 72 -1.89 2.42 -0.61
C LYS A 72 -3.35 2.43 -0.16
N PRO A 73 -3.67 2.90 1.06
CA PRO A 73 -5.03 3.00 1.53
C PRO A 73 -5.84 3.95 0.64
N SER A 74 -7.04 3.52 0.24
CA SER A 74 -7.92 4.31 -0.62
C SER A 74 -8.52 5.54 0.06
N SER A 75 -8.40 5.66 1.39
CA SER A 75 -8.99 6.76 2.16
C SER A 75 -8.08 7.19 3.31
N HIS A 76 -7.96 8.51 3.50
CA HIS A 76 -7.44 9.07 4.73
C HIS A 76 -8.47 8.85 5.84
N HIS A 77 -8.26 7.85 6.69
CA HIS A 77 -8.97 7.80 7.96
C HIS A 77 -8.52 9.01 8.79
N HIS A 78 -9.38 10.01 8.90
CA HIS A 78 -9.21 11.06 9.90
C HIS A 78 -9.43 10.39 11.25
N SER A 79 -8.39 10.34 12.09
CA SER A 79 -8.54 9.94 13.49
C SER A 79 -9.57 10.85 14.14
N ALA A 80 -10.71 10.29 14.57
CA ALA A 80 -11.70 10.96 15.40
C ALA A 80 -11.23 11.12 16.87
N ALA A 81 -10.02 10.63 17.18
CA ALA A 81 -9.37 10.83 18.46
C ALA A 81 -9.11 12.33 18.67
N GLN A 82 -9.78 12.92 19.64
CA GLN A 82 -9.41 14.24 20.14
C GLN A 82 -7.98 14.13 20.70
N PRO A 83 -7.04 15.01 20.28
CA PRO A 83 -5.70 15.00 20.85
C PRO A 83 -5.82 15.23 22.35
N LEU A 84 -5.21 14.35 23.14
CA LEU A 84 -5.14 14.51 24.59
C LEU A 84 -4.46 15.85 24.88
N VAL A 85 -5.25 16.82 25.33
CA VAL A 85 -4.74 18.12 25.76
C VAL A 85 -3.82 17.85 26.94
N SER A 86 -2.53 18.18 26.77
CA SER A 86 -1.56 17.91 27.83
C SER A 86 -1.97 18.68 29.11
N PRO A 87 -1.82 18.08 30.30
CA PRO A 87 -2.10 18.78 31.56
C PRO A 87 -1.27 20.07 31.69
N ILE A 88 -0.10 20.12 31.05
CA ILE A 88 0.77 21.30 30.95
C ILE A 88 0.10 22.44 30.15
N SER A 89 -0.58 22.13 29.04
CA SER A 89 -1.28 23.16 28.26
C SER A 89 -2.50 23.76 28.98
N ALA A 90 -3.20 22.96 29.79
CA ALA A 90 -4.27 23.46 30.64
C ALA A 90 -3.72 24.39 31.73
N PHE A 91 -2.62 23.99 32.37
CA PHE A 91 -1.91 24.82 33.34
C PHE A 91 -1.43 26.13 32.73
N LEU A 92 -0.78 26.09 31.56
CA LEU A 92 -0.29 27.29 30.87
C LEU A 92 -1.41 28.26 30.47
N THR A 93 -2.57 27.74 30.08
CA THR A 93 -3.73 28.55 29.73
C THR A 93 -4.34 29.19 30.98
N ALA A 94 -4.43 28.46 32.09
CA ALA A 94 -4.86 29.00 33.37
C ALA A 94 -3.89 30.08 33.91
N THR A 95 -2.58 29.86 33.80
CA THR A 95 -1.58 30.87 34.19
C THR A 95 -1.66 32.10 33.30
N ARG A 96 -1.92 31.93 32.01
CA ARG A 96 -2.08 33.05 31.07
C ARG A 96 -3.35 33.84 31.38
N TRP A 97 -4.44 33.17 31.70
CA TRP A 97 -5.67 33.82 32.15
C TRP A 97 -5.46 34.61 33.45
N LEU A 98 -4.81 34.01 34.46
CA LEU A 98 -4.45 34.68 35.71
C LEU A 98 -3.59 35.92 35.50
N LEU A 99 -2.58 35.84 34.62
CA LEU A 99 -1.74 36.99 34.25
C LEU A 99 -2.56 38.09 33.58
N GLN A 100 -3.56 37.73 32.78
CA GLN A 100 -4.41 38.69 32.08
C GLN A 100 -5.34 39.43 33.04
N GLU A 101 -5.94 38.72 34.00
CA GLU A 101 -6.72 39.32 35.08
C GLU A 101 -5.85 40.21 35.99
N LEU A 102 -4.62 39.78 36.30
CA LEU A 102 -3.66 40.59 37.06
C LEU A 102 -3.32 41.89 36.33
N VAL A 103 -3.11 41.84 35.01
CA VAL A 103 -2.84 43.04 34.20
C VAL A 103 -4.05 43.98 34.17
N LEU A 104 -5.27 43.44 34.05
CA LEU A 104 -6.50 44.24 34.12
C LEU A 104 -6.68 44.90 35.49
N PHE A 105 -6.43 44.16 36.57
CA PHE A 105 -6.46 44.68 37.93
C PHE A 105 -5.40 45.77 38.15
N LEU A 106 -4.18 45.59 37.63
CA LEU A 106 -3.13 46.60 37.70
C LEU A 106 -3.50 47.85 36.89
N LEU A 107 -4.11 47.70 35.71
CA LEU A 107 -4.61 48.81 34.91
C LEU A 107 -5.69 49.60 35.65
N GLU A 108 -6.66 48.94 36.27
CA GLU A 108 -7.68 49.60 37.11
C GLU A 108 -7.09 50.30 38.34
N SER A 109 -6.06 49.70 38.97
CA SER A 109 -5.35 50.30 40.11
C SER A 109 -4.42 51.45 39.73
N SER A 110 -4.05 51.57 38.45
CA SER A 110 -3.10 52.57 37.92
C SER A 110 -3.74 53.88 37.43
N VAL A 111 -5.05 54.08 37.62
CA VAL A 111 -5.78 55.32 37.27
C VAL A 111 -5.43 56.51 38.20
N TRP A 112 -4.28 56.48 38.86
CA TRP A 112 -3.61 57.67 39.37
C TRP A 112 -2.08 57.59 39.17
N GLY A 113 -1.60 57.85 37.95
CA GLY A 113 -0.16 57.77 37.69
C GLY A 113 0.32 57.98 36.25
N SER A 114 -0.02 59.14 35.68
CA SER A 114 0.69 59.90 34.64
C SER A 114 1.83 59.29 33.75
N TRP A 115 1.54 59.19 32.43
CA TRP A 115 2.33 59.54 31.22
C TRP A 115 3.39 58.58 30.58
N TYR A 116 3.33 58.59 29.23
CA TYR A 116 4.28 58.21 28.17
C TYR A 116 4.41 56.76 27.65
N ASP A 117 3.73 56.55 26.51
CA ASP A 117 4.18 56.04 25.20
C ASP A 117 5.49 55.20 25.11
N ARG A 118 5.35 53.95 24.67
CA ARG A 118 6.11 53.40 23.52
C ARG A 118 5.53 52.10 23.01
N GLY A 119 5.27 52.04 21.71
CA GLY A 119 4.80 50.86 21.01
C GLY A 119 5.81 49.72 20.93
N ALA A 120 5.26 48.51 20.75
CA ALA A 120 5.98 47.36 20.21
C ALA A 120 4.99 46.50 19.39
N GLU A 121 5.07 46.59 18.07
CA GLU A 121 4.60 45.50 17.20
C GLU A 121 5.54 44.31 17.38
N ALA A 122 5.01 43.19 17.84
CA ALA A 122 5.69 41.90 17.77
C ALA A 122 5.12 41.09 16.60
N LYS A 123 5.74 41.18 15.43
CA LYS A 123 5.53 40.20 14.35
C LYS A 123 6.27 38.92 14.70
N SER A 124 5.54 37.86 15.06
CA SER A 124 6.10 36.52 15.07
C SER A 124 6.09 35.96 13.65
N VAL A 125 7.23 36.06 12.97
CA VAL A 125 7.50 35.29 11.75
C VAL A 125 8.03 33.94 12.20
N PHE A 126 7.15 32.95 12.32
CA PHE A 126 7.57 31.56 12.42
C PHE A 126 7.96 31.07 11.03
N HIS A 127 9.27 30.91 10.84
CA HIS A 127 9.87 30.30 9.66
C HIS A 127 9.46 28.83 9.51
N HIS A 128 9.09 28.49 8.27
CA HIS A 128 9.18 27.18 7.64
C HIS A 128 8.91 25.95 8.52
N SER A 129 7.64 25.53 8.56
CA SER A 129 7.33 24.13 8.84
C SER A 129 7.91 23.27 7.71
N HIS A 130 8.84 22.39 8.07
CA HIS A 130 9.31 21.31 7.23
C HIS A 130 8.09 20.58 6.68
N LYS A 131 7.88 20.69 5.36
CA LYS A 131 6.94 19.84 4.62
C LYS A 131 7.54 18.44 4.64
N GLN A 132 7.35 17.71 5.75
CA GLN A 132 7.62 16.28 5.79
C GLN A 132 6.79 15.70 4.65
N LYS A 133 7.49 15.19 3.64
CA LYS A 133 6.90 14.42 2.54
C LYS A 133 6.22 13.26 3.24
N LYS A 134 4.90 13.33 3.42
CA LYS A 134 4.07 12.27 4.01
C LYS A 134 4.41 11.03 3.19
N GLN A 135 5.22 10.14 3.75
CA GLN A 135 5.48 8.85 3.14
C GLN A 135 4.11 8.19 3.04
N ASP A 136 3.70 7.84 1.81
CA ASP A 136 2.42 7.18 1.59
C ASP A 136 2.37 5.99 2.54
N GLN A 137 1.47 6.05 3.51
CA GLN A 137 1.35 5.02 4.53
C GLN A 137 0.83 3.77 3.85
N LEU A 138 1.70 2.78 3.63
CA LEU A 138 1.32 1.50 3.06
C LEU A 138 0.66 0.63 4.14
N GLN A 139 -0.33 -0.16 3.75
CA GLN A 139 -0.99 -1.13 4.62
C GLN A 139 -0.96 -2.53 3.98
N PRO A 140 -0.92 -3.61 4.78
CA PRO A 140 -1.08 -4.96 4.26
C PRO A 140 -2.41 -5.12 3.53
N CYS A 141 -2.38 -5.74 2.37
CA CYS A 141 -3.55 -6.02 1.53
C CYS A 141 -3.36 -7.32 0.77
N ASP A 142 -4.45 -7.85 0.25
CA ASP A 142 -4.42 -8.98 -0.68
C ASP A 142 -4.49 -8.43 -2.10
N THR A 143 -3.61 -8.89 -2.99
CA THR A 143 -3.63 -8.51 -4.41
C THR A 143 -3.77 -9.72 -5.29
N GLU A 144 -4.39 -9.54 -6.46
CA GLU A 144 -4.43 -10.53 -7.52
C GLU A 144 -3.81 -9.97 -8.80
N TYR A 145 -3.07 -10.81 -9.52
CA TYR A 145 -2.45 -10.46 -10.79
C TYR A 145 -2.49 -11.65 -11.75
N PRO A 146 -2.71 -11.41 -13.05
CA PRO A 146 -2.68 -12.47 -14.05
C PRO A 146 -1.23 -12.87 -14.36
N VAL A 147 -0.98 -14.18 -14.41
CA VAL A 147 0.28 -14.77 -14.89
C VAL A 147 -0.03 -15.64 -16.10
N PHE A 148 0.90 -15.67 -17.04
CA PHE A 148 0.74 -16.40 -18.29
C PHE A 148 1.69 -17.59 -18.33
N VAL A 149 1.18 -18.74 -18.77
CA VAL A 149 1.94 -19.99 -18.87
C VAL A 149 1.69 -20.64 -20.22
N TYR A 150 2.78 -20.89 -20.94
CA TYR A 150 2.77 -21.61 -22.21
C TYR A 150 2.35 -23.08 -22.02
N GLN A 151 1.49 -23.57 -22.91
CA GLN A 151 1.00 -24.94 -22.89
C GLN A 151 1.87 -25.83 -23.80
N PRO A 152 2.68 -26.78 -23.25
CA PRO A 152 3.63 -27.57 -24.04
C PRO A 152 3.02 -28.54 -25.05
N ALA A 153 1.70 -28.73 -25.00
CA ALA A 153 0.97 -29.56 -25.96
C ALA A 153 0.99 -28.95 -27.38
N ILE A 154 1.12 -27.62 -27.49
CA ILE A 154 1.06 -26.91 -28.77
C ILE A 154 2.47 -26.46 -29.16
N ARG A 155 3.19 -27.29 -29.91
CA ARG A 155 4.59 -27.02 -30.29
C ARG A 155 4.75 -25.89 -31.29
N GLU A 156 3.77 -25.73 -32.17
CA GLU A 156 3.76 -24.76 -33.26
C GLU A 156 2.36 -24.19 -33.40
N ALA A 157 2.29 -22.88 -33.61
CA ALA A 157 1.05 -22.19 -33.92
C ALA A 157 1.34 -21.02 -34.85
N ASN A 158 0.44 -20.77 -35.77
CA ASN A 158 0.50 -19.64 -36.69
C ASN A 158 -0.89 -19.05 -36.85
N GLY A 159 -0.95 -17.77 -37.20
CA GLY A 159 -2.22 -17.09 -37.34
C GLY A 159 -2.10 -15.77 -38.07
N ILE A 160 -3.27 -15.26 -38.44
CA ILE A 160 -3.46 -13.96 -39.06
C ILE A 160 -4.36 -13.16 -38.12
N ILE A 161 -3.92 -11.96 -37.76
CA ILE A 161 -4.63 -11.04 -36.88
C ILE A 161 -5.20 -9.93 -37.77
N GLU A 162 -6.52 -9.75 -37.72
CA GLU A 162 -7.20 -8.67 -38.42
C GLU A 162 -7.13 -7.40 -37.57
N CYS A 163 -6.35 -6.42 -38.03
CA CYS A 163 -6.14 -5.16 -37.31
C CYS A 163 -6.96 -4.01 -37.89
N GLY A 164 -8.06 -4.33 -38.59
CA GLY A 164 -8.89 -3.37 -39.33
C GLY A 164 -8.49 -3.29 -40.81
N PRO A 165 -7.71 -2.28 -41.24
CA PRO A 165 -7.37 -2.08 -42.65
C PRO A 165 -6.21 -2.97 -43.14
N CYS A 166 -5.48 -3.62 -42.23
CA CYS A 166 -4.38 -4.52 -42.55
C CYS A 166 -4.45 -5.80 -41.71
N GLN A 167 -3.71 -6.80 -42.17
CA GLN A 167 -3.58 -8.10 -41.52
C GLN A 167 -2.14 -8.28 -41.04
N LYS A 168 -1.97 -8.75 -39.81
CA LYS A 168 -0.66 -9.07 -39.24
C LYS A 168 -0.52 -10.58 -39.10
N VAL A 169 0.50 -11.14 -39.73
CA VAL A 169 0.79 -12.58 -39.63
C VAL A 169 1.81 -12.85 -38.53
N PHE A 170 1.66 -13.98 -37.85
CA PHE A 170 2.62 -14.45 -36.87
C PHE A 170 2.79 -15.97 -36.92
N VAL A 171 3.98 -16.40 -36.51
CA VAL A 171 4.33 -17.81 -36.32
C VAL A 171 5.07 -17.93 -34.99
N VAL A 172 4.64 -18.87 -34.16
CA VAL A 172 5.33 -19.26 -32.93
C VAL A 172 5.72 -20.73 -32.98
N GLN A 173 6.96 -21.03 -32.61
CA GLN A 173 7.50 -22.38 -32.61
C GLN A 173 8.33 -22.61 -31.36
N GLN A 174 8.15 -23.76 -30.71
CA GLN A 174 8.97 -24.17 -29.59
C GLN A 174 10.41 -24.46 -30.03
N ILE A 175 11.38 -23.91 -29.30
CA ILE A 175 12.78 -24.26 -29.50
C ILE A 175 13.02 -25.65 -28.89
N PRO A 176 13.49 -26.63 -29.67
CA PRO A 176 13.64 -28.00 -29.20
C PRO A 176 14.61 -28.08 -28.01
N ASN A 177 14.28 -28.96 -27.05
CA ASN A 177 15.04 -29.18 -25.81
C ASN A 177 15.18 -27.92 -24.92
N SER A 178 14.19 -27.03 -24.98
CA SER A 178 14.16 -25.78 -24.24
C SER A 178 12.73 -25.41 -23.83
N ASN A 179 12.60 -24.53 -22.84
CA ASN A 179 11.35 -23.88 -22.44
C ASN A 179 11.05 -22.60 -23.27
N LEU A 180 11.95 -22.26 -24.20
CA LEU A 180 11.85 -21.06 -25.02
C LEU A 180 11.02 -21.27 -26.29
N LEU A 181 10.40 -20.19 -26.76
CA LEU A 181 9.65 -20.12 -28.00
C LEU A 181 10.28 -19.08 -28.92
N LEU A 182 10.31 -19.37 -30.22
CA LEU A 182 10.62 -18.43 -31.28
C LEU A 182 9.32 -17.87 -31.82
N LEU A 183 9.13 -16.56 -31.72
CA LEU A 183 8.00 -15.83 -32.29
C LEU A 183 8.49 -14.95 -33.43
N VAL A 184 7.83 -15.03 -34.58
CA VAL A 184 8.12 -14.22 -35.76
C VAL A 184 6.83 -13.51 -36.17
N THR A 185 6.92 -12.19 -36.35
CA THR A 185 5.79 -11.32 -36.68
C THR A 185 6.16 -10.38 -37.82
N ASP A 186 5.15 -10.02 -38.63
CA ASP A 186 5.30 -8.98 -39.65
C ASP A 186 5.14 -7.58 -39.02
N PRO A 187 6.14 -6.67 -39.15
CA PRO A 187 6.08 -5.31 -38.61
C PRO A 187 5.31 -4.31 -39.48
N THR A 188 4.82 -4.71 -40.67
CA THR A 188 4.20 -3.78 -41.63
C THR A 188 2.85 -3.20 -41.20
N CYS A 189 2.14 -3.88 -40.29
CA CYS A 189 0.80 -3.51 -39.84
C CYS A 189 0.82 -3.11 -38.36
N ASP A 190 0.32 -1.90 -38.07
CA ASP A 190 0.12 -1.43 -36.70
C ASP A 190 -1.22 -1.95 -36.16
N CYS A 191 -1.14 -2.73 -35.07
CA CYS A 191 -2.28 -3.38 -34.42
C CYS A 191 -2.61 -2.76 -33.05
N SER A 192 -2.31 -1.48 -32.86
CA SER A 192 -2.57 -0.73 -31.61
C SER A 192 -4.06 -0.62 -31.21
N ILE A 193 -4.99 -1.12 -32.05
CA ILE A 193 -6.41 -1.27 -31.71
C ILE A 193 -6.60 -2.27 -30.56
N PHE A 194 -5.74 -3.27 -30.46
CA PHE A 194 -5.76 -4.23 -29.36
C PHE A 194 -5.09 -3.61 -28.13
N PRO A 195 -5.78 -3.56 -26.97
CA PRO A 195 -5.18 -3.03 -25.75
C PRO A 195 -4.00 -3.92 -25.30
N PRO A 196 -3.00 -3.33 -24.62
CA PRO A 196 -1.92 -4.13 -24.05
C PRO A 196 -2.46 -5.10 -22.99
N VAL A 197 -1.91 -6.30 -22.98
CA VAL A 197 -2.20 -7.32 -21.95
C VAL A 197 -1.18 -7.13 -20.83
N LEU A 198 -1.63 -6.62 -19.69
CA LEU A 198 -0.77 -6.24 -18.57
C LEU A 198 -0.79 -7.28 -17.45
N GLN A 199 0.31 -7.38 -16.70
CA GLN A 199 0.44 -8.18 -15.47
C GLN A 199 0.34 -7.28 -14.23
N GLU A 200 -0.63 -6.37 -14.21
CA GLU A 200 -0.80 -5.42 -13.11
C GLU A 200 -1.47 -6.08 -11.90
N ALA A 201 -0.93 -5.81 -10.72
CA ALA A 201 -1.52 -6.25 -9.46
C ALA A 201 -2.66 -5.33 -9.05
N THR A 202 -3.81 -5.95 -8.74
CA THR A 202 -5.02 -5.25 -8.32
C THR A 202 -5.40 -5.66 -6.91
N GLU A 203 -5.81 -4.70 -6.08
CA GLU A 203 -6.25 -4.98 -4.71
C GLU A 203 -7.57 -5.77 -4.73
N VAL A 204 -7.59 -6.93 -4.08
CA VAL A 204 -8.76 -7.79 -3.99
C VAL A 204 -9.70 -7.26 -2.92
N LYS A 205 -10.89 -6.84 -3.34
CA LYS A 205 -11.96 -6.45 -2.43
C LYS A 205 -12.88 -7.62 -2.15
N TYR A 206 -12.74 -8.24 -0.99
CA TYR A 206 -13.59 -9.36 -0.60
C TYR A 206 -15.01 -8.92 -0.28
N ASN A 207 -15.96 -9.41 -1.07
CA ASN A 207 -17.38 -9.35 -0.70
C ASN A 207 -17.66 -10.30 0.47
N ALA A 208 -18.67 -9.97 1.29
CA ALA A 208 -19.05 -10.79 2.44
C ALA A 208 -19.38 -12.25 2.07
N SER A 209 -19.93 -12.50 0.88
CA SER A 209 -20.23 -13.83 0.35
C SER A 209 -18.99 -14.70 0.13
N VAL A 210 -17.92 -14.13 -0.46
CA VAL A 210 -16.68 -14.86 -0.80
C VAL A 210 -16.00 -15.41 0.44
N LYS A 211 -16.02 -14.65 1.54
CA LYS A 211 -15.51 -15.10 2.84
C LYS A 211 -16.27 -16.32 3.36
N CYS A 212 -17.60 -16.33 3.22
CA CYS A 212 -18.44 -17.45 3.62
C CYS A 212 -18.20 -18.70 2.78
N ASP A 213 -18.03 -18.56 1.46
CA ASP A 213 -17.76 -19.69 0.57
C ASP A 213 -16.38 -20.32 0.84
N ARG A 214 -15.38 -19.50 1.18
CA ARG A 214 -14.06 -19.99 1.63
C ARG A 214 -14.14 -20.74 2.96
N MET A 215 -15.02 -20.33 3.88
CA MET A 215 -15.23 -21.07 5.13
C MET A 215 -15.88 -22.44 4.91
N ARG A 216 -16.72 -22.59 3.89
CA ARG A 216 -17.33 -23.88 3.51
C ARG A 216 -16.33 -24.82 2.85
N SER A 217 -15.34 -24.28 2.13
CA SER A 217 -14.30 -25.03 1.41
C SER A 217 -12.96 -25.07 2.15
N GLN A 218 -12.98 -25.13 3.49
CA GLN A 218 -11.76 -25.19 4.29
C GLN A 218 -10.89 -26.38 3.89
N LYS A 219 -9.60 -26.12 3.70
CA LYS A 219 -8.60 -27.18 3.54
C LYS A 219 -8.62 -28.07 4.78
N PRO A 220 -8.47 -29.39 4.64
CA PRO A 220 -8.40 -30.29 5.78
C PRO A 220 -7.23 -29.87 6.69
N ARG A 221 -7.53 -29.67 7.97
CA ARG A 221 -6.54 -29.35 9.01
C ARG A 221 -6.56 -30.46 10.04
N ARG A 222 -5.39 -30.99 10.38
CA ARG A 222 -5.24 -31.89 11.52
C ARG A 222 -5.30 -31.07 12.80
N ARG A 223 -6.18 -31.45 13.72
CA ARG A 223 -6.22 -30.86 15.06
C ARG A 223 -5.11 -31.48 15.93
N PRO A 224 -4.62 -30.77 16.95
CA PRO A 224 -3.78 -31.37 17.98
C PRO A 224 -4.46 -32.60 18.60
N ASP A 225 -3.66 -33.61 18.95
CA ASP A 225 -4.17 -34.89 19.47
C ASP A 225 -4.71 -34.75 20.91
N SER A 226 -4.20 -33.81 21.70
CA SER A 226 -4.70 -33.49 23.06
C SER A 226 -4.95 -31.99 23.26
N CYS A 227 -5.86 -31.67 24.19
CA CYS A 227 -6.16 -30.32 24.64
C CYS A 227 -6.22 -30.33 26.17
N HIS A 228 -5.26 -29.66 26.83
CA HIS A 228 -5.19 -29.57 28.29
C HIS A 228 -5.73 -28.19 28.73
N ALA A 229 -7.06 -28.06 28.71
CA ALA A 229 -7.73 -26.79 29.01
C ALA A 229 -7.93 -26.52 30.51
N PHE A 230 -7.66 -27.50 31.36
CA PHE A 230 -7.88 -27.43 32.80
C PHE A 230 -6.77 -28.17 33.54
N HIS A 231 -6.23 -27.55 34.58
CA HIS A 231 -5.32 -28.18 35.53
C HIS A 231 -5.94 -28.12 36.94
N PRO A 232 -5.96 -29.22 37.72
CA PRO A 232 -6.59 -29.24 39.04
C PRO A 232 -5.92 -28.30 40.06
N GLU A 233 -4.67 -27.93 39.85
CA GLU A 233 -3.93 -26.96 40.68
C GLU A 233 -4.08 -25.51 40.18
N GLU A 234 -4.87 -25.27 39.12
CA GLU A 234 -5.13 -23.94 38.60
C GLU A 234 -6.11 -23.18 39.50
N ASN A 235 -5.66 -22.03 40.03
CA ASN A 235 -6.51 -21.16 40.84
C ASN A 235 -7.32 -20.19 39.97
N ALA A 236 -8.54 -20.59 39.60
CA ALA A 236 -9.46 -19.76 38.81
C ALA A 236 -10.10 -18.58 39.57
N GLN A 237 -9.80 -18.40 40.86
CA GLN A 237 -10.37 -17.33 41.69
C GLN A 237 -9.54 -16.03 41.69
N ASP A 238 -8.32 -16.06 41.15
CA ASP A 238 -7.48 -14.87 41.06
C ASP A 238 -7.86 -14.02 39.84
N CYS A 239 -9.02 -13.37 39.92
CA CYS A 239 -9.45 -12.37 38.96
C CYS A 239 -8.78 -11.03 39.29
N GLY A 240 -7.54 -10.84 38.83
CA GLY A 240 -6.68 -9.67 39.12
C GLY A 240 -7.42 -8.44 39.63
N GLY A 241 -7.27 -8.14 40.93
CA GLY A 241 -8.01 -7.07 41.59
C GLY A 241 -7.63 -5.70 41.02
N ALA A 242 -8.61 -4.97 40.49
CA ALA A 242 -8.43 -3.54 40.22
C ALA A 242 -8.48 -2.77 41.55
N SER A 243 -7.55 -1.84 41.74
CA SER A 243 -7.66 -0.86 42.82
C SER A 243 -8.76 0.14 42.47
N ASP A 244 -9.82 0.17 43.27
CA ASP A 244 -10.84 1.21 43.13
C ASP A 244 -10.27 2.54 43.66
N THR A 245 -10.21 3.57 42.82
CA THR A 245 -9.74 4.89 43.25
C THR A 245 -10.83 5.56 44.07
N SER A 246 -10.88 5.27 45.36
CA SER A 246 -11.82 5.92 46.28
C SER A 246 -11.39 7.38 46.54
N ALA A 247 -12.29 8.33 46.33
CA ALA A 247 -12.05 9.72 46.70
C ALA A 247 -11.91 9.83 48.22
N SER A 248 -10.70 10.13 48.71
CA SER A 248 -10.47 10.37 50.12
C SER A 248 -11.06 11.73 50.51
N LEU A 249 -12.21 11.72 51.17
CA LEU A 249 -12.84 12.86 51.86
C LEU A 249 -11.85 13.78 52.59
N PRO A 250 -10.85 13.29 53.37
CA PRO A 250 -9.91 14.18 54.03
C PRO A 250 -9.04 15.01 53.07
N LEU A 251 -8.67 14.47 51.89
CA LEU A 251 -7.93 15.21 50.86
C LEU A 251 -8.79 16.25 50.13
N LEU A 252 -10.09 16.00 50.01
CA LEU A 252 -11.05 16.98 49.46
C LEU A 252 -11.32 18.13 50.43
N LEU A 253 -11.25 17.88 51.75
CA LEU A 253 -11.53 18.90 52.77
C LEU A 253 -10.30 19.74 53.16
N LEU A 254 -9.08 19.25 52.89
CA LEU A 254 -7.83 19.98 53.11
C LEU A 254 -7.80 21.40 52.49
N PRO A 255 -8.17 21.62 51.22
CA PRO A 255 -8.20 22.98 50.64
C PRO A 255 -9.25 23.88 51.29
N LEU A 256 -10.39 23.35 51.76
CA LEU A 256 -11.41 24.12 52.47
C LEU A 256 -10.94 24.54 53.86
N CYS A 257 -10.21 23.67 54.57
CA CYS A 257 -9.59 24.03 55.85
C CYS A 257 -8.49 25.08 55.68
N VAL A 258 -7.67 24.97 54.63
CA VAL A 258 -6.64 25.99 54.33
C VAL A 258 -7.29 27.33 53.99
N TRP A 259 -8.37 27.36 53.21
CA TRP A 259 -9.15 28.58 52.96
C TRP A 259 -9.87 29.14 54.19
N GLY A 260 -10.30 28.30 55.13
CA GLY A 260 -10.89 28.75 56.40
C GLY A 260 -9.88 29.29 57.42
N LEU A 261 -8.65 28.76 57.41
CA LEU A 261 -7.58 29.14 58.33
C LEU A 261 -6.75 30.34 57.83
N LEU A 262 -6.63 30.54 56.52
CA LEU A 262 -5.90 31.67 55.93
C LEU A 262 -6.43 33.05 56.35
N PRO A 263 -7.76 33.33 56.41
CA PRO A 263 -8.26 34.62 56.88
C PRO A 263 -8.11 34.83 58.40
N HIS A 264 -7.86 33.77 59.17
CA HIS A 264 -7.59 33.88 60.61
C HIS A 264 -6.11 34.12 60.95
N LEU A 265 -5.19 33.80 60.04
CA LEU A 265 -3.74 34.05 60.19
C LEU A 265 -3.27 35.39 59.61
N LEU A 266 -4.13 36.07 58.84
CA LEU A 266 -3.87 37.39 58.21
C LEU A 266 -4.56 38.56 58.94
N ARG A 267 -5.04 38.35 60.17
CA ARG A 267 -5.55 39.38 61.08
C ARG A 267 -4.71 39.43 62.35
#